data_AF-A0A1Q6DTM8-F1
#
_entry.id   AF-A0A1Q6DTM8-F1
#
_cell.length_a   1.000
_cell.length_b   1.000
_cell.length_c   1.000
_cell.angle_alpha   90.00
_cell.angle_beta   90.00
_cell.angle_gamma   90.00
#
_symmetry.space_group_name_H-M   'P 1'
#
loop_
_entity.id
_entity.type
_entity.pdbx_description
1 polymer ?
#
loop_
_entity_poly.entity_id
_entity_poly.type
_entity_poly.pdbx_seq_one_letter_code
_entity_poly.pdbx_strand_id
1 'polypeptide(L)'
;MKDNEILDMESGRGLDNEIKEKVMNGEDGFYSRDISAAWNVVEKLNEGGWRIDMVSSQEEKIVSGVKMIKGQPISLNYLSSNVKSNNLPEAICKAALLIFNNLDQINKIKTNK
;
A
#
# COMPACT_ATOMS: atom_id res chain seq x y z
N MET A 1 -12.05 -7.04 2.91
CA MET A 1 -11.66 -6.49 4.22
C MET A 1 -12.07 -5.04 4.24
N LYS A 2 -12.51 -4.47 5.36
CA LYS A 2 -12.84 -3.04 5.41
C LYS A 2 -11.56 -2.21 5.59
N ASP A 3 -11.53 -0.99 5.08
CA ASP A 3 -10.33 -0.15 5.17
C ASP A 3 -9.90 0.14 6.61
N ASN A 4 -10.85 0.33 7.54
CA ASN A 4 -10.54 0.49 8.97
C ASN A 4 -9.89 -0.77 9.56
N GLU A 5 -10.32 -1.98 9.13
CA GLU A 5 -9.71 -3.22 9.59
C GLU A 5 -8.25 -3.30 9.16
N ILE A 6 -7.90 -2.81 7.95
CA ILE A 6 -6.51 -2.71 7.47
C ILE A 6 -5.69 -1.73 8.32
N LEU A 7 -6.26 -0.55 8.59
CA LEU A 7 -5.57 0.49 9.36
C LEU A 7 -5.27 0.06 10.80
N ASP A 8 -6.14 -0.77 11.38
CA ASP A 8 -5.99 -1.30 12.74
C ASP A 8 -5.08 -2.54 12.82
N MET A 9 -4.67 -3.14 11.69
CA MET A 9 -3.77 -4.30 11.73
C MET A 9 -2.42 -3.93 12.31
N GLU A 10 -1.92 -4.68 13.28
CA GLU A 10 -0.54 -4.51 13.74
C GLU A 10 0.46 -5.24 12.84
N SER A 11 1.69 -4.74 12.82
CA SER A 11 2.84 -5.43 12.23
C SER A 11 2.98 -6.85 12.82
N GLY A 12 3.17 -7.85 11.95
CA GLY A 12 3.26 -9.24 12.35
C GLY A 12 2.61 -10.20 11.37
N ARG A 13 2.43 -11.45 11.83
CA ARG A 13 1.99 -12.57 10.97
C ARG A 13 0.66 -12.31 10.27
N GLY A 14 -0.29 -11.64 10.92
CA GLY A 14 -1.59 -11.33 10.32
C GLY A 14 -1.46 -10.42 9.10
N LEU A 15 -0.74 -9.31 9.25
CA LEU A 15 -0.50 -8.36 8.16
C LEU A 15 0.40 -8.96 7.06
N ASP A 16 1.44 -9.71 7.45
CA ASP A 16 2.33 -10.41 6.52
C ASP A 16 1.55 -11.40 5.63
N ASN A 17 0.61 -12.16 6.21
CA ASN A 17 -0.22 -13.10 5.48
C ASN A 17 -1.17 -12.41 4.49
N GLU A 18 -1.79 -11.30 4.88
CA GLU A 18 -2.65 -10.55 3.96
C GLU A 18 -1.85 -10.00 2.76
N ILE A 19 -0.63 -9.52 2.98
CA ILE A 19 0.27 -9.06 1.92
C ILE A 19 0.68 -10.20 1.00
N LYS A 20 1.08 -11.33 1.58
CA LYS A 20 1.39 -12.56 0.85
C LYS A 20 0.26 -12.90 -0.13
N GLU A 21 -0.95 -13.03 0.38
CA GLU A 21 -2.09 -13.52 -0.42
C GLU A 21 -2.56 -12.50 -1.46
N LYS A 22 -2.56 -11.20 -1.14
CA LYS A 22 -3.20 -10.18 -1.98
C LYS A 22 -2.25 -9.43 -2.90
N VAL A 23 -0.99 -9.26 -2.49
CA VAL A 23 -0.04 -8.39 -3.19
C VAL A 23 1.10 -9.21 -3.77
N MET A 24 1.66 -10.14 -2.99
CA MET A 24 2.87 -10.87 -3.33
C MET A 24 2.62 -12.25 -3.95
N ASN A 25 1.42 -12.52 -4.45
CA ASN A 25 1.05 -13.75 -5.17
C ASN A 25 1.41 -15.05 -4.43
N GLY A 26 1.27 -15.06 -3.10
CA GLY A 26 1.54 -16.24 -2.28
C GLY A 26 3.01 -16.41 -1.86
N GLU A 27 3.89 -15.44 -2.13
CA GLU A 27 5.28 -15.49 -1.65
C GLU A 27 5.36 -15.16 -0.15
N ASP A 28 6.07 -15.98 0.61
CA ASP A 28 6.30 -15.76 2.04
C ASP A 28 7.32 -14.64 2.29
N GLY A 29 7.05 -13.81 3.29
CA GLY A 29 7.96 -12.73 3.68
C GLY A 29 7.58 -12.04 4.99
N PHE A 30 8.54 -11.37 5.60
CA PHE A 30 8.34 -10.54 6.80
C PHE A 30 8.01 -9.09 6.43
N TYR A 31 7.04 -8.92 5.54
CA TYR A 31 6.75 -7.66 4.85
C TYR A 31 6.49 -6.47 5.78
N SER A 32 5.77 -6.69 6.88
CA SER A 32 5.38 -5.63 7.82
C SER A 32 6.43 -5.34 8.88
N ARG A 33 7.57 -6.05 8.89
CA ARG A 33 8.60 -5.99 9.95
C ARG A 33 10.00 -5.72 9.41
N ASP A 34 10.30 -6.22 8.22
CA ASP A 34 11.60 -6.04 7.56
C ASP A 34 11.46 -5.06 6.39
N ILE A 35 12.30 -4.03 6.36
CA ILE A 35 12.22 -3.00 5.32
C ILE A 35 12.62 -3.51 3.94
N SER A 36 13.53 -4.50 3.86
CA SER A 36 13.94 -5.07 2.58
C SER A 36 12.78 -5.87 1.98
N ALA A 37 12.10 -6.68 2.80
CA ALA A 37 10.89 -7.38 2.39
C ALA A 37 9.74 -6.40 2.04
N ALA A 38 9.55 -5.34 2.84
CA ALA A 38 8.58 -4.29 2.53
C ALA A 38 8.88 -3.60 1.18
N TRP A 39 10.16 -3.46 0.82
CA TRP A 39 10.55 -2.86 -0.45
C TRP A 39 10.09 -3.69 -1.65
N ASN A 40 10.10 -5.03 -1.55
CA ASN A 40 9.54 -5.90 -2.59
C ASN A 40 8.05 -5.59 -2.85
N VAL A 41 7.30 -5.20 -1.81
CA VAL A 41 5.90 -4.75 -1.93
C VAL A 41 5.81 -3.44 -2.73
N VAL A 42 6.73 -2.50 -2.50
CA VAL A 42 6.82 -1.25 -3.26
C VAL A 42 7.12 -1.52 -4.72
N GLU A 43 8.07 -2.41 -5.01
CA GLU A 43 8.41 -2.82 -6.38
C GLU A 43 7.21 -3.46 -7.08
N LYS A 44 6.47 -4.34 -6.38
CA LYS A 44 5.24 -4.94 -6.89
C LYS A 44 4.17 -3.90 -7.23
N LEU A 45 3.98 -2.90 -6.38
CA LEU A 45 3.07 -1.78 -6.65
C LEU A 45 3.52 -0.98 -7.87
N ASN A 46 4.82 -0.74 -8.01
CA ASN A 46 5.41 -0.01 -9.13
C ASN A 46 5.27 -0.74 -10.46
N GLU A 47 5.43 -2.07 -10.50
CA GLU A 47 5.08 -2.91 -11.67
C GLU A 47 3.62 -2.70 -12.08
N GLY A 48 2.73 -2.53 -11.09
CA GLY A 48 1.33 -2.20 -11.30
C GLY A 48 1.08 -0.74 -11.71
N GLY A 49 2.10 0.10 -11.88
CA GLY A 49 1.99 1.51 -12.24
C GLY A 49 1.61 2.42 -11.07
N TRP A 50 1.96 2.04 -9.84
CA TRP A 50 1.79 2.88 -8.64
C TRP A 50 3.11 3.49 -8.20
N ARG A 51 3.12 4.79 -7.95
CA ARG A 51 4.20 5.46 -7.22
C ARG A 51 3.86 5.46 -5.74
N ILE A 52 4.80 5.07 -4.89
CA ILE A 52 4.63 5.10 -3.43
C ILE A 52 5.45 6.26 -2.89
N ASP A 53 4.77 7.20 -2.25
CA ASP A 53 5.37 8.36 -1.60
C ASP A 53 5.44 8.10 -0.09
N MET A 54 6.60 8.35 0.52
CA MET A 54 6.83 8.12 1.94
C MET A 54 7.37 9.38 2.59
N VAL A 55 6.77 9.78 3.70
CA VAL A 55 7.22 10.89 4.53
C VAL A 55 7.49 10.34 5.93
N SER A 56 8.73 10.49 6.39
CA SER A 56 9.15 10.04 7.72
C SER A 56 9.73 11.23 8.48
N SER A 57 9.09 11.60 9.57
CA SER A 57 9.56 12.58 10.55
C SER A 57 9.67 11.93 11.93
N GLN A 58 10.11 12.69 12.93
CA GLN A 58 10.12 12.19 14.31
C GLN A 58 8.71 11.89 14.83
N GLU A 59 7.70 12.59 14.33
CA GLU A 59 6.32 12.53 14.82
C GLU A 59 5.41 11.67 13.96
N GLU A 60 5.72 11.52 12.67
CA GLU A 60 4.84 10.86 11.71
C GLU A 60 5.61 9.99 10.73
N LYS A 61 5.06 8.81 10.47
CA LYS A 61 5.45 7.94 9.36
C LYS A 61 4.22 7.80 8.49
N ILE A 62 4.28 8.38 7.29
CA ILE A 62 3.17 8.43 6.34
C ILE A 62 3.61 7.74 5.07
N VAL A 63 2.77 6.82 4.59
CA VAL A 63 2.90 6.22 3.26
C VAL A 63 1.63 6.46 2.47
N SER A 64 1.78 6.83 1.19
CA SER A 64 0.68 7.08 0.27
C SER A 64 0.95 6.49 -1.11
N GLY A 65 -0.11 6.10 -1.81
CA GLY A 65 -0.03 5.54 -3.16
C GLY A 65 -0.65 6.47 -4.20
N VAL A 66 0.11 6.77 -5.26
CA VAL A 66 -0.32 7.59 -6.39
C VAL A 66 -0.35 6.74 -7.65
N LYS A 67 -1.51 6.68 -8.32
CA LYS A 67 -1.61 5.95 -9.59
C LYS A 67 -0.95 6.75 -10.70
N MET A 68 -0.02 6.13 -11.42
CA MET A 68 0.62 6.72 -12.59
C MET A 68 -0.01 6.17 -13.87
N ILE A 69 -0.39 7.05 -14.81
CA ILE A 69 -0.80 6.67 -16.17
C ILE A 69 0.03 7.47 -17.16
N LYS A 70 0.75 6.78 -18.06
CA LYS A 70 1.65 7.43 -19.04
C LYS A 70 2.63 8.41 -18.38
N GLY A 71 3.14 8.05 -17.20
CA GLY A 71 4.08 8.88 -16.43
C GLY A 71 3.45 10.05 -15.67
N GLN A 72 2.13 10.24 -15.71
CA GLN A 72 1.45 11.33 -15.00
C GLN A 72 0.66 10.82 -13.79
N PRO A 73 0.71 11.52 -12.64
CA PRO A 73 -0.08 11.16 -11.47
C PRO A 73 -1.56 11.45 -11.73
N ILE A 74 -2.41 10.50 -11.41
CA ILE A 74 -3.86 10.71 -11.36
C ILE A 74 -4.25 10.97 -9.92
N SER A 75 -4.90 12.11 -9.69
CA SER A 75 -5.52 12.40 -8.41
C SER A 75 -6.65 11.41 -8.17
N LEU A 76 -6.43 10.51 -7.22
CA LEU A 76 -7.46 9.64 -6.67
C LEU A 76 -7.78 10.19 -5.28
N ASN A 77 -8.88 10.95 -5.18
CA ASN A 77 -9.35 11.55 -3.91
C ASN A 77 -9.52 10.51 -2.77
N TYR A 78 -9.50 9.21 -3.09
CA TYR A 78 -9.70 8.11 -2.17
C TYR A 78 -8.41 7.55 -1.53
N LEU A 79 -7.22 7.79 -2.10
CA LEU A 79 -5.96 7.14 -1.67
C LEU A 79 -4.97 8.05 -0.97
N SER A 80 -5.33 9.32 -0.72
CA SER A 80 -4.57 10.22 0.14
C SER A 80 -4.83 9.96 1.63
N SER A 81 -5.16 8.72 2.01
CA SER A 81 -5.20 8.33 3.40
C SER A 81 -3.76 8.17 3.86
N ASN A 82 -3.28 9.17 4.60
CA ASN A 82 -1.98 9.09 5.27
C ASN A 82 -1.99 7.86 6.18
N VAL A 83 -1.33 6.78 5.78
CA VAL A 83 -1.24 5.58 6.61
C VAL A 83 -0.23 5.87 7.71
N LYS A 84 -0.73 6.10 8.92
CA LYS A 84 0.09 6.20 10.13
C LYS A 84 0.34 4.80 10.70
N SER A 85 1.60 4.53 11.03
CA SER A 85 2.01 3.25 11.62
C SER A 85 3.17 3.44 12.60
N ASN A 86 3.44 2.39 13.38
CA ASN A 86 4.56 2.37 14.30
C ASN A 86 5.91 2.39 13.56
N ASN A 87 5.98 1.73 12.41
CA ASN A 87 7.17 1.58 11.57
C ASN A 87 6.85 1.64 10.07
N LEU A 88 7.83 2.01 9.24
CA LEU A 88 7.65 2.16 7.80
C LEU A 88 7.20 0.86 7.08
N PRO A 89 7.79 -0.33 7.34
CA PRO A 89 7.32 -1.59 6.75
C PRO A 89 5.81 -1.82 6.91
N GLU A 90 5.28 -1.57 8.11
CA GLU A 90 3.85 -1.68 8.40
C GLU A 90 3.01 -0.68 7.58
N ALA A 91 3.42 0.59 7.48
CA ALA A 91 2.69 1.57 6.68
C ALA A 91 2.72 1.23 5.18
N ILE A 92 3.84 0.73 4.66
CA ILE A 92 3.94 0.23 3.29
C ILE A 92 2.91 -0.87 3.05
N CYS A 93 2.86 -1.87 3.94
CA CYS A 93 1.93 -2.99 3.82
C CYS A 93 0.46 -2.53 3.86
N LYS A 94 0.11 -1.70 4.83
CA LYS A 94 -1.25 -1.14 4.94
C LYS A 94 -1.64 -0.35 3.69
N ALA A 95 -0.75 0.51 3.18
CA ALA A 95 -0.99 1.24 1.94
C ALA A 95 -1.20 0.29 0.75
N ALA A 96 -0.39 -0.76 0.63
CA ALA A 96 -0.53 -1.78 -0.40
C ALA A 96 -1.90 -2.47 -0.34
N LEU A 97 -2.34 -2.88 0.85
CA LEU A 97 -3.64 -3.54 1.04
C LEU A 97 -4.79 -2.60 0.70
N LEU A 98 -4.75 -1.34 1.11
CA LEU A 98 -5.78 -0.34 0.76
C LEU A 98 -5.88 -0.15 -0.76
N ILE A 99 -4.75 -0.09 -1.45
CA ILE A 99 -4.70 -0.01 -2.92
C ILE A 99 -5.36 -1.25 -3.53
N PHE A 100 -4.94 -2.45 -3.13
CA PHE A 100 -5.42 -3.70 -3.71
C PHE A 100 -6.90 -3.96 -3.41
N ASN A 101 -7.35 -3.66 -2.19
CA ASN A 101 -8.74 -3.81 -1.75
C ASN A 101 -9.70 -2.90 -2.54
N ASN A 102 -9.19 -1.85 -3.18
CA ASN A 102 -9.97 -0.86 -3.91
C ASN A 102 -9.68 -0.82 -5.43
N LEU A 103 -8.91 -1.77 -5.98
CA LEU A 103 -8.45 -1.76 -7.38
C LEU A 103 -9.59 -1.60 -8.40
N ASP A 104 -10.71 -2.30 -8.21
CA ASP A 104 -11.85 -2.25 -9.13
C ASP A 104 -12.49 -0.87 -9.17
N GLN A 105 -12.62 -0.22 -8.01
CA GLN A 105 -13.16 1.14 -7.91
C GLN A 105 -12.21 2.14 -8.58
N ILE A 106 -10.91 2.00 -8.33
CA ILE A 106 -9.85 2.83 -8.91
C ILE A 106 -9.82 2.68 -10.44
N ASN A 107 -9.96 1.46 -10.95
CA ASN A 107 -9.93 1.20 -12.39
C ASN A 107 -11.18 1.72 -13.11
N LYS A 108 -12.36 1.73 -12.47
CA LYS A 108 -13.59 2.31 -13.04
C LYS A 108 -13.53 3.83 -13.22
N ILE A 109 -12.71 4.54 -12.44
CA ILE A 109 -12.48 5.98 -12.63
C ILE A 109 -11.81 6.28 -14.00
N LYS A 110 -11.11 5.29 -14.58
CA LYS A 110 -10.43 5.43 -15.89
C LYS A 110 -11.37 5.37 -17.09
N THR A 111 -12.58 4.83 -16.96
CA THR A 111 -13.51 4.64 -18.10
C THR A 111 -14.48 5.80 -18.33
N ASN A 112 -14.52 6.79 -17.44
CA ASN A 112 -15.45 7.93 -17.51
C ASN A 112 -14.77 9.28 -17.85
N LYS A 113 -13.55 9.26 -18.41
CA LYS A 113 -12.85 10.45 -18.91
C LYS A 113 -12.47 10.31 -20.38
#